data_AF-A0A414NVU5-F1
#
_entry.id   AF-A0A414NVU5-F1
#
_cell.length_a   1.000
_cell.length_b   1.000
_cell.length_c   1.000
_cell.angle_alpha   90.00
_cell.angle_beta   90.00
_cell.angle_gamma   90.00
#
_symmetry.space_group_name_H-M   'P 1'
#
loop_
_entity.id
_entity.type
_entity.pdbx_description
1 polymer ?
#
loop_
_entity_poly.entity_id
_entity_poly.type
_entity_poly.pdbx_seq_one_letter_code
_entity_poly.pdbx_strand_id
1 'polypeptide(L)' 'MKKNFYLDLLLFVSGLLCIVTGIVLDFHLFAGFGNGRALKGIITNIHTYSGYIMMIGLLFHIIWHWKWVKAVAKKEIGQ' A
#
# COMPACT_ATOMS: atom_id res chain seq x y z
N MET A 1 17.11 -11.32 12.26
CA MET A 1 16.29 -10.28 11.61
C MET A 1 17.05 -9.67 10.44
N LYS A 2 17.05 -10.25 9.21
CA LYS A 2 17.81 -9.64 8.08
C LYS A 2 17.26 -9.85 6.65
N LYS A 3 16.34 -10.79 6.36
CA LYS A 3 15.94 -11.07 4.97
C LYS A 3 14.74 -10.26 4.44
N ASN A 4 13.84 -9.78 5.31
CA ASN A 4 12.54 -9.27 4.86
C ASN A 4 12.30 -7.79 5.18
N PHE A 5 13.24 -7.13 5.86
CA PHE A 5 13.11 -5.72 6.25
C PHE A 5 12.84 -4.80 5.05
N TYR A 6 13.46 -5.09 3.91
CA TYR A 6 13.24 -4.33 2.68
C TYR A 6 11.82 -4.49 2.13
N LEU A 7 11.23 -5.69 2.22
CA LEU A 7 9.86 -5.93 1.78
C LEU A 7 8.86 -5.22 2.70
N ASP A 8 9.11 -5.28 4.01
CA ASP A 8 8.27 -4.62 5.02
C ASP A 8 8.35 -3.08 4.88
N LEU A 9 9.54 -2.54 4.65
CA LEU A 9 9.75 -1.12 4.38
C LEU A 9 9.08 -0.69 3.06
N LEU A 10 9.20 -1.49 2.00
CA LEU A 10 8.54 -1.25 0.72
C LEU A 10 7.02 -1.23 0.88
N LEU A 11 6.47 -2.18 1.62
CA LEU A 11 5.05 -2.23 1.95
C LEU A 11 4.59 -1.01 2.74
N PHE A 12 5.36 -0.60 3.75
CA PHE A 12 5.05 0.57 4.54
C PHE A 12 5.04 1.86 3.70
N VAL A 13 6.07 2.07 2.88
CA VAL A 13 6.18 3.28 2.04
C VAL A 13 5.12 3.30 0.94
N SER A 14 4.93 2.19 0.23
CA SER A 14 3.91 2.10 -0.83
C SER A 14 2.49 2.26 -0.28
N GLY A 15 2.20 1.67 0.88
CA GLY A 15 0.93 1.84 1.58
C GLY A 15 0.71 3.27 2.06
N LEU A 16 1.73 3.91 2.65
CA LEU A 16 1.64 5.29 3.09
C LEU A 16 1.39 6.24 1.91
N LEU A 17 2.09 6.06 0.79
CA LEU A 17 1.86 6.84 -0.44
C LEU A 17 0.44 6.62 -0.98
N CYS A 18 -0.05 5.38 -0.99
CA CYS A 18 -1.39 5.05 -1.45
C CYS A 18 -2.46 5.73 -0.59
N ILE A 19 -2.31 5.69 0.74
CA ILE A 19 -3.22 6.36 1.70
C ILE A 19 -3.23 7.87 1.48
N VAL A 20 -2.05 8.51 1.43
CA VAL A 20 -1.94 9.98 1.28
C VAL A 20 -2.55 10.42 -0.05
N THR A 21 -2.21 9.74 -1.14
CA THR A 21 -2.76 10.08 -2.46
C THR A 21 -4.25 9.80 -2.57
N GLY A 22 -4.76 8.74 -1.91
CA GLY A 22 -6.18 8.44 -1.84
C GLY A 22 -6.97 9.54 -1.13
N ILE A 23 -6.51 9.97 0.05
CA ILE A 23 -7.10 11.10 0.80
C ILE A 23 -7.12 12.36 -0.07
N VAL A 24 -6.01 12.66 -0.75
CA VAL A 24 -5.93 13.83 -1.64
C VAL A 24 -6.96 13.78 -2.77
N LEU A 25 -7.15 12.61 -3.38
CA LEU A 25 -8.09 12.41 -4.48
C LEU A 25 -9.55 12.45 -4.01
N ASP A 26 -9.87 11.77 -2.91
CA ASP A 26 -11.23 11.68 -2.36
C ASP A 26 -11.76 13.05 -1.92
N PHE A 27 -10.93 13.81 -1.19
CA PHE A 27 -11.30 15.15 -0.72
C PHE A 27 -11.07 16.24 -1.76
N HIS A 28 -10.65 15.89 -2.99
CA HIS A 28 -10.47 16.84 -4.08
C HIS A 28 -9.60 18.05 -3.71
N LEU A 29 -8.58 17.84 -2.85
CA LEU A 29 -7.83 18.92 -2.18
C LEU A 29 -7.13 19.89 -3.15
N PHE A 30 -7.01 19.53 -4.43
CA PHE A 30 -6.39 20.33 -5.48
C PHE A 30 -7.34 20.74 -6.63
N ALA A 31 -8.65 20.53 -6.49
CA ALA A 31 -9.62 20.81 -7.56
C ALA A 31 -9.71 22.29 -7.97
N GLY A 32 -9.22 23.23 -7.13
CA GLY A 32 -9.24 24.68 -7.40
C GLY A 32 -7.89 25.31 -7.73
N PHE A 33 -6.79 24.54 -7.77
CA PHE A 33 -5.44 25.11 -7.93
C PHE A 33 -4.94 24.99 -9.37
N GLY A 34 -4.82 26.12 -10.07
CA GLY A 34 -4.20 26.21 -11.41
C GLY A 34 -4.72 25.17 -12.41
N ASN A 35 -3.81 24.44 -13.07
CA ASN A 35 -4.17 23.35 -13.99
C ASN A 35 -4.54 22.06 -13.23
N GLY A 36 -5.54 22.14 -12.34
CA GLY A 36 -5.92 21.09 -11.39
C GLY A 36 -6.24 19.73 -12.03
N ARG A 37 -6.61 19.69 -13.31
CA ARG A 37 -6.78 18.44 -14.08
C ARG A 37 -5.47 17.70 -14.30
N ALA A 38 -4.39 18.41 -14.65
CA ALA A 38 -3.08 17.80 -14.84
C ALA A 38 -2.51 17.26 -13.53
N LEU A 39 -2.63 18.04 -12.45
CA LEU A 39 -2.18 17.63 -11.12
C LEU A 39 -2.97 16.42 -10.58
N LYS A 40 -4.30 16.42 -10.76
CA LYS A 40 -5.14 15.26 -10.45
C LYS A 40 -4.68 14.02 -11.21
N GLY A 41 -4.38 14.14 -12.51
CA GLY A 41 -3.86 13.03 -13.32
C GLY A 41 -2.56 12.44 -12.78
N ILE A 42 -1.62 13.30 -12.37
CA ILE A 42 -0.34 12.87 -11.77
C ILE A 42 -0.60 12.14 -10.45
N ILE A 43 -1.42 12.70 -9.56
CA ILE A 43 -1.73 12.08 -8.26
C ILE A 43 -2.45 10.74 -8.44
N THR A 44 -3.40 10.65 -9.38
CA THR A 44 -4.08 9.39 -9.72
C THR A 44 -3.09 8.32 -10.20
N ASN A 45 -2.11 8.71 -11.03
CA ASN A 45 -1.08 7.77 -11.48
C ASN A 45 -0.23 7.28 -10.31
N ILE A 46 0.22 8.19 -9.43
CA ILE A 46 0.98 7.81 -8.23
C ILE A 46 0.16 6.87 -7.33
N HIS A 47 -1.12 7.17 -7.10
CA HIS A 47 -2.02 6.32 -6.33
C HIS A 47 -2.13 4.93 -6.93
N THR A 48 -2.41 4.84 -8.23
CA THR A 48 -2.58 3.57 -8.94
C THR A 48 -1.30 2.72 -8.89
N TYR A 49 -0.15 3.29 -9.24
CA TYR A 49 1.11 2.53 -9.28
C TYR A 49 1.62 2.18 -7.88
N SER A 50 1.47 3.07 -6.89
CA SER A 50 1.80 2.73 -5.49
C SER A 50 0.89 1.62 -4.96
N GLY A 51 -0.40 1.63 -5.31
CA GLY A 51 -1.35 0.55 -5.01
C GLY A 51 -0.94 -0.79 -5.63
N TYR A 52 -0.49 -0.81 -6.90
CA TYR A 52 0.01 -2.04 -7.52
C TYR A 52 1.27 -2.57 -6.84
N ILE A 53 2.23 -1.69 -6.51
CA ILE A 53 3.44 -2.08 -5.77
C ILE A 53 3.08 -2.65 -4.40
N MET A 54 2.16 -1.99 -3.69
CA MET A 54 1.67 -2.45 -2.39
C MET A 54 0.99 -3.82 -2.50
N MET A 55 0.11 -4.02 -3.49
CA MET A 55 -0.58 -5.29 -3.70
C MET A 55 0.41 -6.43 -3.94
N ILE A 56 1.35 -6.25 -4.86
CA ILE A 56 2.37 -7.26 -5.17
C ILE A 56 3.26 -7.52 -3.94
N GLY A 57 3.72 -6.45 -3.27
CA GLY A 57 4.51 -6.57 -2.04
C GLY A 57 3.78 -7.33 -0.93
N LEU A 58 2.47 -7.09 -0.78
CA LEU A 58 1.63 -7.75 0.22
C LEU A 58 1.51 -9.25 -0.05
N LEU A 59 1.30 -9.63 -1.32
CA LEU A 59 1.26 -11.03 -1.73
C LEU A 59 2.58 -11.73 -1.38
N PHE A 60 3.72 -11.14 -1.74
CA PHE A 60 5.02 -11.69 -1.37
C PHE A 60 5.22 -11.78 0.14
N HIS A 61 4.78 -10.77 0.90
CA HIS A 61 4.90 -10.76 2.35
C HIS A 61 4.08 -11.89 2.98
N ILE A 62 2.83 -12.08 2.57
CA ILE A 62 1.98 -13.17 3.06
C ILE A 62 2.59 -14.54 2.74
N ILE A 63 3.05 -14.75 1.50
CA ILE A 63 3.66 -16.02 1.08
C ILE A 63 4.93 -16.30 1.88
N TRP A 64 5.78 -15.29 2.09
CA TRP A 64 7.02 -15.44 2.85
C TRP A 64 6.74 -15.73 4.33
N HIS A 65 5.72 -15.08 4.89
CA HIS A 65 5.30 -15.22 6.28
C HIS A 65 4.23 -16.31 6.48
N TRP A 66 4.04 -17.22 5.51
CA TRP A 66 2.99 -18.24 5.55
C TRP A 66 3.00 -19.12 6.81
N LYS A 67 4.19 -19.40 7.37
CA LYS A 67 4.31 -20.13 8.66
C LYS A 67 3.67 -19.35 9.81
N TRP A 68 3.89 -18.03 9.87
CA TRP A 68 3.28 -17.14 10.86
C TRP A 68 1.77 -17.03 10.63
N VAL A 69 1.33 -16.86 9.38
CA VAL A 69 -0.10 -16.81 9.03
C VAL A 69 -0.83 -18.07 9.53
N LYS A 70 -0.27 -19.26 9.27
CA LYS A 70 -0.84 -20.51 9.78
C LYS A 70 -0.86 -20.59 11.30
N ALA A 71 0.16 -20.07 11.98
CA ALA A 71 0.21 -20.06 13.44
C ALA A 71 -0.86 -19.14 14.04
N VAL A 72 -1.05 -17.94 13.46
CA VAL A 72 -2.13 -17.01 13.85
C VAL A 72 -3.49 -17.63 13.56
N ALA A 73 -3.71 -18.17 12.36
CA ALA A 73 -4.98 -18.81 12.01
C ALA A 73 -5.32 -19.97 12.96
N LYS A 74 -4.33 -20.81 13.31
CA LYS A 74 -4.52 -21.90 14.28
C LYS A 74 -4.94 -21.37 15.66
N LYS A 75 -4.29 -20.30 16.13
CA LYS A 75 -4.59 -19.65 17.41
C LYS A 75 -6.01 -19.06 17.45
N GLU A 76 -6.40 -18.34 16.41
CA GLU A 76 -7.72 -17.68 16.37
C GLU A 76 -8.87 -18.67 16.13
N ILE A 77 -8.61 -19.79 15.44
CA ILE A 77 -9.61 -20.85 15.19
C ILE A 77 -9.69 -21.85 16.36
N GLY A 78 -8.82 -21.73 17.38
CA GLY A 78 -8.90 -22.52 18.62
C GLY A 78 -8.43 -23.98 18.49
N GLN A 79 -7.50 -24.27 17.57
CA GLN A 79 -6.83 -25.58 17.46
C GLN A 79 -5.45 -25.63 18.14
#